data_AF-A0A966NFN4-F1
#
_entry.id   AF-A0A966NFN4-F1
#
_cell.length_a   1.000
_cell.length_b   1.000
_cell.length_c   1.000
_cell.angle_alpha   90.00
_cell.angle_beta   90.00
_cell.angle_gamma   90.00
#
_symmetry.space_group_name_H-M   'P 1'
#
loop_
_entity.id
_entity.type
_entity.pdbx_description
1 polymer ?
#
loop_
_entity_poly.entity_id
_entity_poly.type
_entity_poly.pdbx_seq_one_letter_code
_entity_poly.pdbx_strand_id
1 'polypeptide(L)'
;NHFVVQLGQIPTSALISMTRTQLKVSRTWNSMMMSIKLQGKNGLFTPPTFSHIYKLKSVQMTNDKGTWFGWDVSKVGPVSDQGVYKLAKDFAEKTGTEITVDTHASGESFLTPPGQLSDIICNSIEQELGVKPSLSTTGGTSDARFIKNICPVVEFGLVGKTMHAIDERVEISQIRNLKKVYTRILENYFAEI
;
A
#
# COMPACT_ATOMS: atom_id res chain seq x y z
N ASN A 1 -12.25 1.24 8.98
CA ASN A 1 -12.69 0.76 10.31
C ASN A 1 -13.57 -0.46 10.12
N HIS A 2 -13.47 -1.44 11.02
CA HIS A 2 -14.25 -2.68 10.98
C HIS A 2 -15.07 -2.80 12.25
N PHE A 3 -16.38 -2.87 12.11
CA PHE A 3 -17.30 -3.20 13.20
C PHE A 3 -17.37 -4.73 13.29
N VAL A 4 -16.99 -5.28 14.44
CA VAL A 4 -16.84 -6.72 14.63
C VAL A 4 -17.57 -7.18 15.88
N VAL A 5 -17.91 -8.48 15.91
CA VAL A 5 -18.28 -9.16 17.15
C VAL A 5 -17.10 -10.02 17.57
N GLN A 6 -16.53 -9.72 18.73
CA GLN A 6 -15.49 -10.55 19.34
C GLN A 6 -16.14 -11.80 19.95
N LEU A 7 -15.65 -12.97 19.55
CA LEU A 7 -16.10 -14.24 20.10
C LEU A 7 -15.35 -14.52 21.41
N GLY A 8 -16.09 -14.86 22.46
CA GLY A 8 -15.60 -15.18 23.80
C GLY A 8 -16.69 -15.95 24.56
N GLN A 9 -16.57 -16.08 25.89
CA GLN A 9 -17.64 -16.67 26.71
C GLN A 9 -18.97 -15.92 26.53
N ILE A 10 -18.89 -14.60 26.39
CA ILE A 10 -20.01 -13.73 26.01
C ILE A 10 -19.55 -12.92 24.79
N PRO A 11 -20.22 -13.04 23.63
CA PRO A 11 -19.87 -12.24 22.45
C PRO A 11 -20.10 -10.75 22.69
N THR A 12 -19.16 -9.91 22.25
CA THR A 12 -19.23 -8.45 22.45
C THR A 12 -18.93 -7.70 21.17
N SER A 13 -19.65 -6.60 20.92
CA SER A 13 -19.38 -5.69 19.80
C SER A 13 -18.10 -4.88 20.04
N ALA A 14 -17.30 -4.70 18.99
CA ALA A 14 -16.07 -3.91 19.03
C ALA A 14 -15.82 -3.18 17.70
N LEU A 15 -14.99 -2.14 17.76
CA LEU A 15 -14.51 -1.40 16.61
C LEU A 15 -13.00 -1.62 16.45
N ILE A 16 -12.59 -2.16 15.31
CA ILE A 16 -11.18 -2.25 14.95
C ILE A 16 -10.86 -1.12 13.97
N SER A 17 -10.14 -0.11 14.46
CA SER A 17 -9.62 0.95 13.60
C SER A 17 -8.34 0.50 12.93
N MET A 18 -8.40 0.35 11.60
CA MET A 18 -7.26 0.03 10.76
C MET A 18 -6.97 1.22 9.84
N THR A 19 -6.21 2.20 10.35
CA THR A 19 -5.81 3.41 9.61
C THR A 19 -4.32 3.44 9.33
N ARG A 20 -3.88 4.25 8.36
CA ARG A 20 -2.47 4.49 8.03
C ARG A 20 -1.69 3.18 7.85
N THR A 21 -0.88 2.78 8.85
CA THR A 21 -0.01 1.60 8.82
C THR A 21 -0.77 0.28 8.67
N GLN A 22 -2.08 0.24 9.00
CA GLN A 22 -2.95 -0.94 8.85
C GLN A 22 -3.95 -0.84 7.68
N LEU A 23 -3.87 0.21 6.84
CA LEU A 23 -4.82 0.42 5.75
C LEU A 23 -4.77 -0.71 4.71
N LYS A 24 -3.57 -1.23 4.41
CA LYS A 24 -3.40 -2.35 3.47
C LYS A 24 -4.10 -3.60 3.99
N VAL A 25 -3.92 -3.94 5.26
CA VAL A 25 -4.60 -5.08 5.92
C VAL A 25 -6.12 -4.91 5.86
N SER A 26 -6.62 -3.70 6.15
CA SER A 26 -8.05 -3.38 6.05
C SER A 26 -8.61 -3.65 4.65
N ARG A 27 -7.90 -3.21 3.60
CA ARG A 27 -8.32 -3.40 2.21
C ARG A 27 -8.31 -4.88 1.83
N THR A 28 -7.26 -5.61 2.21
CA THR A 28 -7.17 -7.05 1.97
C THR A 28 -8.30 -7.82 2.65
N TRP A 29 -8.66 -7.45 3.88
CA TRP A 29 -9.79 -8.08 4.58
C TRP A 29 -11.13 -7.80 3.87
N ASN A 30 -11.37 -6.57 3.41
CA ASN A 30 -12.55 -6.24 2.60
C ASN A 30 -12.60 -7.04 1.30
N SER A 31 -11.49 -7.15 0.59
CA SER A 31 -11.41 -7.97 -0.63
C SER A 31 -11.68 -9.45 -0.33
N MET A 32 -11.20 -9.97 0.81
CA MET A 32 -11.48 -11.33 1.25
C MET A 32 -12.97 -11.55 1.56
N MET A 33 -13.67 -10.57 2.14
CA MET A 33 -15.13 -10.64 2.36
C MET A 33 -15.88 -10.65 1.03
N MET A 34 -15.54 -9.73 0.12
CA MET A 34 -16.23 -9.55 -1.16
C MET A 34 -16.00 -10.70 -2.16
N SER A 35 -14.89 -11.43 -2.03
CA SER A 35 -14.58 -12.59 -2.87
C SER A 35 -15.32 -13.86 -2.46
N ILE A 36 -15.95 -13.89 -1.28
CA ILE A 36 -16.73 -15.05 -0.85
C ILE A 36 -17.95 -15.19 -1.75
N LYS A 37 -18.14 -16.40 -2.30
CA LYS A 37 -19.33 -16.77 -3.06
C LYS A 37 -19.98 -17.96 -2.39
N LEU A 38 -21.28 -17.86 -2.10
CA LEU A 38 -22.11 -18.96 -1.62
C LEU A 38 -23.16 -19.32 -2.67
N GLN A 39 -23.52 -20.60 -2.74
CA GLN A 39 -24.58 -21.07 -3.61
C GLN A 39 -25.94 -20.71 -2.99
N GLY A 40 -26.70 -19.86 -3.68
CA GLY A 40 -28.08 -19.55 -3.34
C GLY A 40 -29.08 -20.21 -4.31
N LYS A 41 -30.37 -20.00 -4.06
CA LYS A 41 -31.45 -20.49 -4.94
C LYS A 41 -31.36 -19.93 -6.37
N ASN A 42 -30.81 -18.73 -6.53
CA ASN A 42 -30.69 -18.01 -7.80
C ASN A 42 -29.24 -17.94 -8.32
N GLY A 43 -28.40 -18.90 -7.92
CA GLY A 43 -26.98 -18.95 -8.29
C GLY A 43 -26.05 -18.39 -7.21
N LEU A 44 -24.82 -18.10 -7.60
CA LEU A 44 -23.78 -17.63 -6.68
C LEU A 44 -24.07 -16.19 -6.23
N PHE A 45 -23.98 -15.95 -4.92
CA PHE A 45 -24.10 -14.61 -4.36
C PHE A 45 -22.97 -14.33 -3.35
N THR A 46 -22.67 -13.05 -3.15
CA THR A 46 -21.78 -12.61 -2.07
C THR A 46 -22.59 -12.50 -0.77
N PRO A 47 -22.24 -13.23 0.29
CA PRO A 47 -22.99 -13.14 1.54
C PRO A 47 -22.70 -11.83 2.28
N PRO A 48 -23.54 -11.44 3.25
CA PRO A 48 -23.29 -10.27 4.08
C PRO A 48 -21.93 -10.34 4.80
N THR A 49 -21.29 -9.20 5.05
CA THR A 49 -19.96 -9.13 5.66
C THR A 49 -19.87 -9.75 7.06
N PHE A 50 -20.99 -9.77 7.80
CA PHE A 50 -21.10 -10.41 9.12
C PHE A 50 -21.33 -11.93 9.09
N SER A 51 -21.36 -12.56 7.91
CA SER A 51 -21.68 -13.99 7.76
C SER A 51 -20.54 -14.94 8.08
N HIS A 52 -19.31 -14.46 8.24
CA HIS A 52 -18.12 -15.27 8.40
C HIS A 52 -17.29 -14.87 9.63
N ILE A 53 -16.62 -15.86 10.21
CA ILE A 53 -15.66 -15.73 11.31
C ILE A 53 -14.27 -15.53 10.71
N TYR A 54 -13.54 -14.58 11.30
CA TYR A 54 -12.15 -14.28 10.96
C TYR A 54 -11.28 -14.41 12.21
N LYS A 55 -10.08 -14.95 12.03
CA LYS A 55 -9.05 -14.99 13.06
C LYS A 55 -8.08 -13.85 12.82
N LEU A 56 -7.93 -13.02 13.85
CA LEU A 56 -6.99 -11.91 13.87
C LEU A 56 -5.82 -12.28 14.76
N LYS A 57 -4.60 -12.23 14.22
CA LYS A 57 -3.37 -12.48 14.96
C LYS A 57 -2.53 -11.21 14.96
N SER A 58 -2.05 -10.79 16.13
CA SER A 58 -1.05 -9.74 16.22
C SER A 58 0.27 -10.25 15.67
N VAL A 59 0.84 -9.53 14.71
CA VAL A 59 2.13 -9.84 14.09
C VAL A 59 3.01 -8.61 14.10
N GLN A 60 4.30 -8.80 14.31
CA GLN A 60 5.27 -7.72 14.17
C GLN A 60 5.47 -7.45 12.68
N MET A 61 5.28 -6.20 12.29
CA MET A 61 5.55 -5.68 10.96
C MET A 61 6.81 -4.83 11.02
N THR A 62 7.64 -4.94 9.99
CA THR A 62 8.89 -4.19 9.86
C THR A 62 8.94 -3.56 8.48
N ASN A 63 9.43 -2.32 8.42
CA ASN A 63 9.91 -1.70 7.20
C ASN A 63 11.14 -0.84 7.51
N ASP A 64 11.62 -0.10 6.50
CA ASP A 64 12.79 0.79 6.63
C ASP A 64 12.60 1.93 7.65
N LYS A 65 11.38 2.17 8.14
CA LYS A 65 11.02 3.22 9.11
C LYS A 65 10.80 2.70 10.53
N GLY A 66 10.94 1.39 10.77
CA GLY A 66 10.86 0.78 12.10
C GLY A 66 9.92 -0.42 12.18
N THR A 67 9.55 -0.77 13.41
CA THR A 67 8.72 -1.96 13.69
C THR A 67 7.46 -1.56 14.45
N TRP A 68 6.33 -2.18 14.12
CA TRP A 68 5.06 -1.98 14.80
C TRP A 68 4.27 -3.29 14.82
N PHE A 69 3.27 -3.38 15.69
CA PHE A 69 2.34 -4.51 15.68
C PHE A 69 1.19 -4.22 14.73
N GLY A 70 0.87 -5.20 13.88
CA GLY A 70 -0.25 -5.17 12.97
C GLY A 70 -1.10 -6.43 13.08
N TRP A 71 -2.09 -6.52 12.20
CA TRP A 71 -2.99 -7.66 12.13
C TRP A 71 -2.67 -8.54 10.93
N ASP A 72 -2.56 -9.84 11.19
CA ASP A 72 -2.75 -10.89 10.19
C ASP A 72 -4.20 -11.37 10.30
N VAL A 73 -4.93 -11.36 9.18
CA VAL A 73 -6.36 -11.70 9.13
C VAL A 73 -6.55 -12.91 8.25
N SER A 74 -7.13 -13.96 8.80
CA SER A 74 -7.45 -15.19 8.07
C SER A 74 -8.92 -15.57 8.26
N LYS A 75 -9.55 -16.07 7.19
CA LYS A 75 -10.93 -16.56 7.22
C LYS A 75 -10.98 -17.93 7.89
N VAL A 76 -11.83 -18.08 8.89
CA VAL A 76 -12.10 -19.36 9.55
C VAL A 76 -13.21 -20.11 8.82
N GLY A 77 -14.35 -19.46 8.59
CA GLY A 77 -15.52 -20.10 8.00
C GLY A 77 -16.82 -19.32 8.24
N PRO A 78 -17.97 -19.84 7.80
CA PRO A 78 -19.26 -19.22 8.08
C PRO A 78 -19.58 -19.25 9.58
N VAL A 79 -20.34 -18.27 10.06
CA VAL A 79 -20.90 -18.28 11.42
C VAL A 79 -21.94 -19.39 11.51
N SER A 80 -21.72 -20.36 12.41
CA SER A 80 -22.65 -21.48 12.64
C SER A 80 -23.66 -21.20 13.74
N ASP A 81 -23.30 -20.38 14.73
CA ASP A 81 -24.15 -20.04 15.86
C ASP A 81 -25.19 -18.96 15.49
N GLN A 82 -26.47 -19.28 15.64
CA GLN A 82 -27.57 -18.39 15.28
C GLN A 82 -27.63 -17.12 16.15
N GLY A 83 -27.25 -17.22 17.42
CA GLY A 83 -27.22 -16.08 18.35
C GLY A 83 -26.13 -15.08 17.97
N VAL A 84 -24.93 -15.57 17.67
CA VAL A 84 -23.81 -14.78 17.17
C VAL A 84 -24.15 -14.14 15.83
N TYR A 85 -24.78 -14.89 14.93
CA TYR A 85 -25.20 -14.36 13.63
C TYR A 85 -26.20 -13.21 13.79
N LYS A 86 -27.22 -13.38 14.66
CA LYS A 86 -28.21 -12.35 14.94
C LYS A 86 -27.58 -11.11 15.56
N LEU A 87 -26.70 -11.29 16.55
CA LEU A 87 -25.98 -10.18 17.18
C LEU A 87 -25.14 -9.40 16.16
N ALA A 88 -24.43 -10.10 15.28
CA ALA A 88 -23.59 -9.47 14.26
C ALA A 88 -24.42 -8.75 13.19
N LYS A 89 -25.57 -9.32 12.81
CA LYS A 89 -26.55 -8.68 11.92
C LYS A 89 -27.12 -7.41 12.55
N ASP A 90 -27.63 -7.49 13.78
CA ASP A 90 -28.22 -6.36 14.50
C ASP A 90 -27.19 -5.24 14.69
N PHE A 91 -25.92 -5.59 14.93
CA PHE A 91 -24.84 -4.62 15.04
C PHE A 91 -24.55 -3.94 13.70
N ALA A 92 -24.47 -4.70 12.61
CA ALA A 92 -24.24 -4.16 11.27
C ALA A 92 -25.36 -3.23 10.79
N GLU A 93 -26.62 -3.58 11.08
CA GLU A 93 -27.79 -2.75 10.75
C GLU A 93 -27.79 -1.44 11.57
N LYS A 94 -27.49 -1.50 12.87
CA LYS A 94 -27.42 -0.32 13.75
C LYS A 94 -26.29 0.63 13.39
N THR A 95 -25.17 0.13 12.86
CA THR A 95 -24.04 0.97 12.44
C THR A 95 -24.24 1.57 11.04
N GLY A 96 -25.35 1.27 10.35
CA GLY A 96 -25.72 1.89 9.07
C GLY A 96 -24.73 1.61 7.94
N THR A 97 -24.03 0.47 7.99
CA THR A 97 -22.91 0.23 7.08
C THR A 97 -23.41 -0.23 5.70
N GLU A 98 -23.86 0.70 4.87
CA GLU A 98 -23.75 0.57 3.43
C GLU A 98 -22.25 0.71 3.09
N ILE A 99 -21.56 -0.39 2.78
CA ILE A 99 -20.20 -0.30 2.25
C ILE A 99 -20.33 0.06 0.78
N THR A 100 -20.55 1.33 0.48
CA THR A 100 -20.22 1.87 -0.84
C THR A 100 -18.71 1.90 -0.92
N VAL A 101 -18.12 0.90 -1.59
CA VAL A 101 -16.70 0.94 -1.92
C VAL A 101 -16.53 1.93 -3.06
N ASP A 102 -16.35 3.19 -2.71
CA ASP A 102 -15.86 4.18 -3.65
C ASP A 102 -14.35 3.94 -3.80
N THR A 103 -13.98 3.07 -4.76
CA THR A 103 -12.56 2.78 -5.03
C THR A 103 -11.93 3.96 -5.75
N HIS A 104 -11.42 4.92 -4.99
CA HIS A 104 -10.46 5.88 -5.52
C HIS A 104 -9.07 5.22 -5.58
N ALA A 105 -8.65 4.81 -6.78
CA ALA A 105 -7.24 4.56 -7.05
C ALA A 105 -6.51 5.91 -7.04
N SER A 106 -5.70 6.16 -6.01
CA SER A 106 -4.93 7.40 -5.88
C SER A 106 -3.80 7.55 -6.90
N GLY A 107 -3.50 6.48 -7.64
CA GLY A 107 -2.55 6.45 -8.74
C GLY A 107 -2.44 5.06 -9.34
N GLU A 108 -2.46 4.96 -10.67
CA GLU A 108 -2.15 3.73 -11.39
C GLU A 108 -0.65 3.42 -11.29
N SER A 109 -0.30 2.14 -11.20
CA SER A 109 1.09 1.71 -11.33
C SER A 109 1.55 1.95 -12.77
N PHE A 110 2.76 2.47 -12.96
CA PHE A 110 3.34 2.67 -14.27
C PHE A 110 4.77 2.13 -14.31
N LEU A 111 5.26 1.89 -15.53
CA LEU A 111 6.62 1.46 -15.78
C LEU A 111 7.12 2.21 -17.02
N THR A 112 8.27 2.86 -16.91
CA THR A 112 9.05 3.32 -18.06
C THR A 112 10.10 2.25 -18.34
N PRO A 113 10.04 1.55 -19.50
CA PRO A 113 11.06 0.57 -19.85
C PRO A 113 12.45 1.23 -19.93
N PRO A 114 13.53 0.48 -19.63
CA PRO A 114 14.88 0.97 -19.86
C PRO A 114 15.09 1.41 -21.31
N GLY A 115 15.84 2.48 -21.49
CA GLY A 115 16.20 3.04 -22.80
C GLY A 115 17.14 4.23 -22.65
N GLN A 116 17.23 5.07 -23.70
CA GLN A 116 18.21 6.16 -23.77
C GLN A 116 18.26 7.04 -22.51
N LEU A 117 17.10 7.46 -21.98
CA LEU A 117 17.05 8.30 -20.79
C LEU A 117 17.64 7.60 -19.55
N SER A 118 17.31 6.31 -19.34
CA SER A 118 17.90 5.57 -18.21
C SER A 118 19.40 5.35 -18.40
N ASP A 119 19.86 5.17 -19.63
CA ASP A 119 21.28 4.96 -19.94
C ASP A 119 22.10 6.23 -19.68
N ILE A 120 21.62 7.39 -20.14
CA ILE A 120 22.24 8.70 -19.87
C ILE A 120 22.36 8.93 -18.36
N ILE A 121 21.29 8.67 -17.61
CA ILE A 121 21.27 8.87 -16.15
C ILE A 121 22.23 7.89 -15.47
N CYS A 122 22.21 6.60 -15.84
CA CYS A 122 23.12 5.61 -15.27
C CYS A 122 24.59 5.96 -15.50
N ASN A 123 24.94 6.34 -16.74
CA ASN A 123 26.30 6.74 -17.11
C ASN A 123 26.73 8.00 -16.34
N SER A 124 25.84 8.97 -16.19
CA SER A 124 26.12 10.22 -15.46
C SER A 124 26.38 9.96 -13.97
N ILE A 125 25.63 9.05 -13.36
CA ILE A 125 25.84 8.63 -11.97
C ILE A 125 27.19 7.91 -11.83
N GLU A 126 27.49 6.98 -12.74
CA GLU A 126 28.74 6.22 -12.70
C GLU A 126 29.96 7.11 -12.90
N GLN A 127 29.88 8.12 -13.76
CA GLN A 127 30.97 9.10 -13.97
C GLN A 127 31.24 9.98 -12.75
N GLU A 128 30.20 10.48 -12.08
CA GLU A 128 30.37 11.41 -10.96
C GLU A 128 30.65 10.68 -9.64
N LEU A 129 30.13 9.47 -9.45
CA LEU A 129 30.17 8.75 -8.17
C LEU A 129 30.94 7.43 -8.21
N GLY A 130 31.34 6.95 -9.40
CA GLY A 130 32.06 5.68 -9.56
C GLY A 130 31.23 4.44 -9.24
N VAL A 131 29.90 4.57 -9.15
CA VAL A 131 28.99 3.49 -8.80
C VAL A 131 27.95 3.29 -9.88
N LYS A 132 27.72 2.03 -10.28
CA LYS A 132 26.68 1.69 -11.24
C LYS A 132 25.32 1.56 -10.53
N PRO A 133 24.34 2.41 -10.85
CA PRO A 133 23.03 2.34 -10.22
C PRO A 133 22.23 1.11 -10.69
N SER A 134 21.38 0.58 -9.81
CA SER A 134 20.42 -0.47 -10.15
C SER A 134 19.06 0.15 -10.50
N LEU A 135 18.48 -0.25 -11.63
CA LEU A 135 17.12 0.14 -12.00
C LEU A 135 16.11 -0.55 -11.06
N SER A 136 15.16 0.21 -10.52
CA SER A 136 14.17 -0.31 -9.56
C SER A 136 12.81 0.36 -9.73
N THR A 137 11.76 -0.40 -9.42
CA THR A 137 10.37 0.08 -9.26
C THR A 137 9.93 0.08 -7.78
N THR A 138 10.86 -0.18 -6.86
CA THR A 138 10.60 -0.19 -5.41
C THR A 138 10.41 1.24 -4.90
N GLY A 139 9.51 1.42 -3.93
CA GLY A 139 9.32 2.71 -3.27
C GLY A 139 7.85 3.10 -3.17
N GLY A 140 7.61 4.41 -3.07
CA GLY A 140 6.28 5.01 -3.11
C GLY A 140 5.84 5.38 -4.52
N THR A 141 4.81 6.22 -4.62
CA THR A 141 4.34 6.81 -5.89
C THR A 141 4.79 8.26 -5.97
N SER A 142 5.19 8.73 -7.15
CA SER A 142 5.42 10.14 -7.43
C SER A 142 4.38 10.70 -8.43
N ASP A 143 4.52 11.97 -8.80
CA ASP A 143 3.73 12.61 -9.86
C ASP A 143 4.15 12.18 -11.27
N ALA A 144 5.25 11.42 -11.41
CA ALA A 144 5.64 10.79 -12.67
C ALA A 144 4.52 9.98 -13.32
N ARG A 145 3.58 9.44 -12.53
CA ARG A 145 2.38 8.75 -13.02
C ARG A 145 1.53 9.57 -13.97
N PHE A 146 1.55 10.90 -13.85
CA PHE A 146 0.82 11.81 -14.74
C PHE A 146 1.65 12.18 -15.99
N ILE A 147 2.98 12.24 -15.85
CA ILE A 147 3.90 12.70 -16.89
C ILE A 147 4.29 11.56 -17.85
N LYS A 148 4.25 10.30 -17.40
CA LYS A 148 4.69 9.13 -18.18
C LYS A 148 3.98 8.94 -19.53
N ASN A 149 2.79 9.50 -19.70
CA ASN A 149 2.04 9.46 -20.97
C ASN A 149 2.54 10.50 -21.99
N ILE A 150 3.38 11.45 -21.56
CA ILE A 150 3.91 12.55 -22.38
C ILE A 150 5.35 12.23 -22.80
N CYS A 151 6.17 11.71 -21.89
CA CYS A 151 7.58 11.40 -22.17
C CYS A 151 8.10 10.27 -21.26
N PRO A 152 9.28 9.68 -21.58
CA PRO A 152 9.98 8.78 -20.67
C PRO A 152 10.28 9.47 -19.33
N VAL A 153 10.07 8.76 -18.22
CA VAL A 153 10.33 9.29 -16.88
C VAL A 153 11.27 8.36 -16.12
N VAL A 154 12.25 8.95 -15.46
CA VAL A 154 13.17 8.28 -14.54
C VAL A 154 13.28 9.12 -13.28
N GLU A 155 13.27 8.47 -12.13
CA GLU A 155 13.47 9.12 -10.84
C GLU A 155 14.87 8.86 -10.32
N PHE A 156 15.55 9.93 -9.91
CA PHE A 156 16.83 9.89 -9.25
C PHE A 156 16.86 10.99 -8.20
N GLY A 157 17.38 10.71 -7.01
CA GLY A 157 17.33 11.64 -5.88
C GLY A 157 18.08 11.14 -4.65
N LEU A 158 17.92 11.88 -3.55
CA LEU A 158 18.51 11.53 -2.26
C LEU A 158 17.88 10.28 -1.67
N VAL A 159 18.64 9.57 -0.82
CA VAL A 159 18.10 8.44 -0.06
C VAL A 159 17.23 8.99 1.06
N GLY A 160 15.91 8.83 0.94
CA GLY A 160 14.92 9.31 1.90
C GLY A 160 14.86 8.57 3.24
N LYS A 161 16.00 8.21 3.85
CA LYS A 161 16.06 7.41 5.09
C LYS A 161 15.25 8.02 6.23
N THR A 162 15.26 9.35 6.35
CA THR A 162 14.49 10.10 7.37
C THR A 162 13.31 10.87 6.77
N MET A 163 12.94 10.62 5.52
CA MET A 163 11.84 11.34 4.85
C MET A 163 10.52 11.09 5.60
N HIS A 164 9.80 12.15 5.93
CA HIS A 164 8.57 12.13 6.73
C HIS A 164 8.77 11.65 8.19
N ALA A 165 9.96 11.82 8.75
CA ALA A 165 10.24 11.60 10.17
C ALA A 165 10.44 12.94 10.91
N ILE A 166 10.34 12.92 12.23
CA ILE A 166 10.81 14.03 13.07
C ILE A 166 12.33 14.14 12.86
N ASP A 167 12.85 15.38 12.78
CA ASP A 167 14.24 15.69 12.47
C ASP A 167 14.75 15.11 11.14
N GLU A 168 13.91 15.23 10.10
CA GLU A 168 14.27 14.94 8.72
C GLU A 168 15.55 15.68 8.33
N ARG A 169 16.56 14.94 7.86
CA ARG A 169 17.87 15.46 7.53
C ARG A 169 18.54 14.64 6.44
N VAL A 170 19.56 15.23 5.84
CA VAL A 170 20.43 14.57 4.88
C VAL A 170 21.86 15.06 5.04
N GLU A 171 22.82 14.23 4.67
CA GLU A 171 24.22 14.62 4.65
C GLU A 171 24.47 15.73 3.60
N ILE A 172 25.15 16.80 3.99
CA ILE A 172 25.44 17.93 3.09
C ILE A 172 26.25 17.48 1.87
N SER A 173 27.13 16.49 2.04
CA SER A 173 27.89 15.87 0.94
C SER A 173 26.97 15.24 -0.11
N GLN A 174 25.85 14.63 0.29
CA GLN A 174 24.89 14.04 -0.64
C GLN A 174 24.18 15.11 -1.46
N ILE A 175 23.86 16.27 -0.89
CA ILE A 175 23.30 17.42 -1.65
C ILE A 175 24.30 17.89 -2.71
N ARG A 176 25.58 18.03 -2.34
CA ARG A 176 26.64 18.45 -3.28
C ARG A 176 26.84 17.43 -4.40
N ASN A 177 26.82 16.14 -4.08
CA ASN A 177 26.92 15.06 -5.06
C ASN A 177 25.70 15.04 -5.99
N LEU A 178 24.49 15.20 -5.44
CA LEU A 178 23.26 15.26 -6.23
C LEU A 178 23.31 16.41 -7.26
N LYS A 179 23.79 17.60 -6.85
CA LYS A 179 24.00 18.72 -7.77
C LYS A 179 24.92 18.32 -8.92
N LYS A 180 26.09 17.74 -8.63
CA LYS A 180 27.06 17.33 -9.65
C LYS A 180 26.45 16.35 -10.64
N VAL A 181 25.74 15.34 -10.14
CA VAL A 181 25.08 14.35 -10.98
C VAL A 181 24.01 14.99 -11.87
N TYR A 182 23.15 15.87 -11.35
CA TYR A 182 22.18 16.57 -12.20
C TYR A 182 22.84 17.44 -13.26
N THR A 183 23.92 18.16 -12.92
CA THR A 183 24.69 18.92 -13.90
C THR A 183 25.22 18.01 -15.01
N ARG A 184 25.81 16.86 -14.65
CA ARG A 184 26.29 15.87 -15.62
C ARG A 184 25.16 15.28 -16.48
N ILE A 185 24.00 14.98 -15.90
CA ILE A 185 22.83 14.49 -16.63
C ILE A 185 22.42 15.50 -17.70
N LEU A 186 22.36 16.80 -17.36
CA LEU A 186 22.02 17.84 -18.33
C LEU A 186 23.09 17.96 -19.42
N GLU A 187 24.37 17.96 -19.04
CA GLU A 187 25.48 18.00 -20.02
C GLU A 187 25.41 16.83 -21.00
N ASN A 188 25.24 15.60 -20.51
CA ASN A 188 25.16 14.40 -21.35
C ASN A 188 23.88 14.38 -22.21
N TYR A 189 22.74 14.78 -21.64
CA TYR A 189 21.47 14.82 -22.35
C TYR A 189 21.49 15.81 -23.53
N PHE A 190 22.06 17.00 -23.33
CA PHE A 190 22.14 18.03 -24.38
C PHE A 190 23.35 17.86 -25.30
N ALA A 191 24.34 17.03 -24.96
CA ALA A 191 25.45 16.68 -25.86
C ALA A 191 25.06 15.62 -26.90
N GLU A 192 23.99 14.84 -26.65
CA GLU A 192 23.45 13.85 -27.58
C GLU A 192 22.40 14.41 -28.56
N ILE A 193 22.08 15.71 -28.47
CA ILE A 193 21.19 16.46 -29.39
C ILE A 193 22.04 17.23 -30.39
#